data_AF-A0A937K758-F1
#
_entry.id   AF-A0A937K758-F1
#
_cell.length_a   1.000
_cell.length_b   1.000
_cell.length_c   1.000
_cell.angle_alpha   90.00
_cell.angle_beta   90.00
_cell.angle_gamma   90.00
#
_symmetry.space_group_name_H-M   'P 1'
#
loop_
_entity.id
_entity.type
_entity.pdbx_description
1 polymer ?
#
loop_
_entity_poly.entity_id
_entity_poly.type
_entity_poly.pdbx_seq_one_letter_code
_entity_poly.pdbx_strand_id
1 'polypeptide(L)'
;MTTDVTARAAEVLKEHRASIDRLDAILVYTLGERFKHTQAVGKLKAQHDLPPSDPSREATQIARLEDLAVQADLDPEFAKAFLNFIIQEVIHHHEKHQESGA
;
A
#
# COMPACT_ATOMS: atom_id res chain seq x y z
N MET A 1 8.65 -41.75 -14.59
CA MET A 1 7.80 -41.22 -13.50
C MET A 1 8.29 -39.86 -13.00
N THR A 2 9.58 -39.65 -12.72
CA THR A 2 10.09 -38.35 -12.20
C THR A 2 9.87 -37.17 -13.14
N THR A 3 10.02 -37.38 -14.46
CA THR A 3 9.83 -36.34 -15.49
C THR A 3 8.39 -35.80 -15.54
N ASP A 4 7.42 -36.64 -15.20
CA ASP A 4 5.98 -36.31 -15.19
C ASP A 4 5.62 -35.44 -13.97
N VAL A 5 6.19 -35.76 -12.81
CA VAL A 5 6.02 -34.96 -11.59
C VAL A 5 6.63 -33.56 -11.74
N THR A 6 7.84 -33.46 -12.33
CA THR A 6 8.48 -32.15 -12.56
C THR A 6 7.71 -31.31 -13.57
N ALA A 7 7.19 -31.90 -14.65
CA ALA A 7 6.38 -31.20 -15.63
C ALA A 7 5.07 -30.67 -15.02
N ARG A 8 4.39 -31.50 -14.22
CA ARG A 8 3.17 -31.09 -13.51
C ARG A 8 3.42 -29.97 -12.50
N ALA A 9 4.52 -30.05 -11.75
CA ALA A 9 4.90 -29.00 -10.80
C ALA A 9 5.19 -27.66 -11.52
N ALA A 10 5.81 -27.71 -12.70
CA ALA A 10 6.08 -26.51 -13.50
C ALA A 10 4.79 -25.83 -14.01
N GLU A 11 3.78 -26.62 -14.37
CA GLU A 11 2.47 -26.11 -14.79
C GLU A 11 1.74 -25.42 -13.62
N VAL A 12 1.68 -26.08 -12.45
CA VAL A 12 1.08 -25.50 -11.24
C VAL A 12 1.81 -24.21 -10.81
N LEU A 13 3.15 -24.20 -10.88
CA LEU A 13 3.94 -23.01 -10.60
C LEU A 13 3.63 -21.85 -11.56
N LYS A 14 3.42 -22.16 -12.85
CA LYS A 14 3.05 -21.15 -13.86
C LYS A 14 1.69 -20.55 -13.55
N GLU A 15 0.71 -21.35 -13.14
CA GLU A 15 -0.63 -20.87 -12.77
C GLU A 15 -0.59 -19.95 -11.54
N HIS A 16 0.15 -20.34 -10.50
CA HIS A 16 0.34 -19.50 -9.32
C HIS A 16 1.00 -18.16 -9.66
N ARG A 17 2.08 -18.18 -10.46
CA ARG A 17 2.75 -16.94 -10.90
C ARG A 17 1.83 -16.02 -11.69
N ALA A 18 1.05 -16.57 -12.61
CA ALA A 18 0.06 -15.79 -13.33
C ALA A 18 -0.99 -15.15 -12.40
N SER A 19 -1.32 -15.79 -11.28
CA SER A 19 -2.20 -15.20 -10.27
C SER A 19 -1.51 -14.10 -9.46
N ILE A 20 -0.25 -14.29 -9.09
CA ILE A 20 0.57 -13.29 -8.41
C ILE A 20 0.69 -12.03 -9.27
N ASP A 21 1.03 -12.17 -10.56
CA ASP A 21 1.16 -11.04 -11.48
C ASP A 21 -0.13 -10.20 -11.56
N ARG A 22 -1.31 -10.85 -11.50
CA ARG A 22 -2.60 -10.16 -11.49
C ARG A 22 -2.84 -9.41 -10.18
N LEU A 23 -2.48 -10.01 -9.04
CA LEU A 23 -2.60 -9.37 -7.73
C LEU A 23 -1.65 -8.17 -7.63
N ASP A 24 -0.42 -8.30 -8.13
CA ASP A 24 0.56 -7.21 -8.18
C ASP A 24 0.04 -6.02 -8.98
N ALA A 25 -0.61 -6.27 -10.13
CA ALA A 25 -1.25 -5.20 -10.90
C ALA A 25 -2.33 -4.48 -10.08
N ILE A 26 -3.19 -5.23 -9.37
CA ILE A 26 -4.23 -4.66 -8.51
C ILE A 26 -3.61 -3.81 -7.40
N LEU A 27 -2.54 -4.29 -6.76
CA LEU A 27 -1.82 -3.55 -5.72
C LEU A 27 -1.27 -2.24 -6.26
N VAL A 28 -0.60 -2.24 -7.41
CA VAL A 28 -0.02 -1.03 -8.02
C VAL A 28 -1.10 -0.01 -8.38
N TYR A 29 -2.19 -0.43 -9.03
CA TYR A 29 -3.28 0.50 -9.36
C TYR A 29 -3.96 1.05 -8.11
N THR A 30 -4.17 0.22 -7.08
CA THR A 30 -4.76 0.65 -5.80
C THR A 30 -3.87 1.68 -5.10
N LEU A 31 -2.55 1.45 -5.09
CA LEU A 31 -1.59 2.41 -4.56
C LEU A 31 -1.65 3.73 -5.34
N GLY A 32 -1.66 3.67 -6.68
CA GLY A 32 -1.77 4.86 -7.53
C GLY A 32 -2.99 5.72 -7.19
N GLU A 33 -4.16 5.11 -7.02
CA GLU A 33 -5.38 5.81 -6.60
C GLU A 33 -5.26 6.37 -5.18
N ARG A 34 -4.70 5.60 -4.23
CA ARG A 34 -4.47 6.05 -2.86
C ARG A 34 -3.57 7.30 -2.82
N PHE A 35 -2.49 7.33 -3.61
CA PHE A 35 -1.58 8.47 -3.69
C PHE A 35 -2.27 9.74 -4.25
N LYS A 36 -3.14 9.59 -5.27
CA LYS A 36 -3.94 10.72 -5.79
C LYS A 36 -4.81 11.33 -4.68
N HIS A 37 -5.47 10.50 -3.88
CA HIS A 37 -6.29 10.96 -2.76
C HIS A 37 -5.48 11.65 -1.68
N THR A 38 -4.31 11.11 -1.30
CA THR A 38 -3.46 11.75 -0.29
C THR A 38 -2.94 13.11 -0.75
N GLN A 39 -2.62 13.28 -2.03
CA GLN A 39 -2.25 14.58 -2.60
C GLN A 39 -3.42 15.56 -2.58
N ALA A 40 -4.64 15.11 -2.91
CA ALA A 40 -5.83 15.95 -2.85
C ALA A 40 -6.13 16.40 -1.41
N VAL A 41 -6.00 15.50 -0.43
CA VAL A 41 -6.12 15.83 1.00
C VAL A 41 -5.04 16.84 1.41
N GLY A 42 -3.79 16.67 0.99
CA GLY A 42 -2.71 17.62 1.26
C GLY A 42 -3.00 19.02 0.72
N LYS A 43 -3.46 19.11 -0.53
CA LYS A 43 -3.89 20.38 -1.16
C LYS A 43 -5.05 21.03 -0.39
N LEU A 44 -6.06 20.25 -0.02
CA LEU A 44 -7.21 20.73 0.74
C LEU A 44 -6.78 21.28 2.11
N LYS A 45 -5.91 20.55 2.82
CA LYS A 45 -5.38 20.99 4.11
C LYS A 45 -4.62 22.32 3.98
N ALA A 46 -3.76 22.44 2.97
CA ALA A 46 -3.00 23.66 2.71
C ALA A 46 -3.91 24.85 2.34
N GLN A 47 -4.99 24.63 1.58
CA GLN A 47 -5.95 25.68 1.22
C GLN A 47 -6.77 26.22 2.40
N HIS A 48 -6.88 25.45 3.47
CA HIS A 48 -7.74 25.75 4.62
C HIS A 48 -6.96 25.87 5.94
N ASP A 49 -5.63 26.00 5.89
CA ASP A 49 -4.73 26.07 7.06
C ASP A 49 -4.96 24.94 8.08
N LEU A 50 -5.33 23.75 7.59
CA LEU A 50 -5.56 22.58 8.44
C LEU A 50 -4.23 21.88 8.78
N PRO A 51 -4.12 21.27 9.98
CA PRO A 51 -2.89 20.64 10.39
C PRO A 51 -2.50 19.44 9.49
N PRO A 52 -1.21 19.26 9.19
CA PRO A 52 -0.73 18.18 8.33
C PRO A 52 -0.95 16.80 8.94
N SER A 53 -0.84 16.68 10.27
CA SER A 53 -1.06 15.45 11.03
C SER A 53 -2.38 15.50 11.82
N ASP A 54 -3.00 14.32 11.99
CA ASP A 54 -4.12 14.09 12.89
C ASP A 54 -3.84 12.79 13.67
N PRO A 55 -3.23 12.89 14.87
CA PRO A 55 -2.79 11.71 15.63
C PRO A 55 -3.94 10.75 15.98
N SER A 56 -5.15 11.28 16.18
CA SER A 56 -6.33 10.48 16.49
C SER A 56 -6.79 9.64 15.29
N ARG A 57 -6.74 10.24 14.10
CA ARG A 57 -7.03 9.57 12.84
C ARG A 57 -5.96 8.53 12.50
N GLU A 58 -4.69 8.83 12.76
CA GLU A 58 -3.56 7.92 12.56
C GLU A 58 -3.68 6.68 13.45
N ALA A 59 -3.94 6.85 14.75
CA ALA A 59 -4.15 5.73 15.68
C ALA A 59 -5.30 4.81 15.24
N THR A 60 -6.41 5.39 14.79
CA THR A 60 -7.57 4.63 14.29
C THR A 60 -7.25 3.87 12.99
N GLN A 61 -6.42 4.44 12.12
CA GLN A 61 -5.98 3.75 10.89
C GLN A 61 -5.08 2.55 11.19
N ILE A 62 -4.16 2.69 12.14
CA ILE A 62 -3.28 1.60 12.56
C ILE A 62 -4.10 0.45 13.14
N ALA A 63 -4.98 0.73 14.10
CA ALA A 63 -5.81 -0.31 14.73
C ALA A 63 -6.70 -1.05 13.70
N ARG A 64 -7.30 -0.31 12.76
CA ARG A 64 -8.09 -0.92 11.68
C ARG A 64 -7.24 -1.79 10.75
N LEU A 65 -6.00 -1.38 10.48
CA LEU A 65 -5.12 -2.14 9.61
C LEU A 65 -4.64 -3.43 10.26
N GLU A 66 -4.30 -3.39 11.55
CA GLU A 66 -3.93 -4.57 12.33
C GLU A 66 -5.08 -5.60 12.32
N ASP A 67 -6.33 -5.15 12.50
CA ASP A 67 -7.52 -6.00 12.39
C ASP A 67 -7.70 -6.60 10.98
N LEU A 68 -7.56 -5.77 9.92
CA LEU A 68 -7.62 -6.25 8.54
C LEU A 68 -6.52 -7.26 8.21
N ALA A 69 -5.32 -7.09 8.77
CA ALA A 69 -4.21 -8.02 8.58
C ALA A 69 -4.54 -9.39 9.19
N VAL A 70 -5.05 -9.42 10.43
CA VAL A 70 -5.51 -10.65 11.09
C VAL A 70 -6.59 -11.35 10.27
N GLN A 71 -7.59 -10.60 9.77
CA GLN A 71 -8.67 -11.18 8.95
C GLN A 71 -8.19 -11.73 7.59
N ALA A 72 -7.09 -11.19 7.07
CA ALA A 72 -6.50 -11.59 5.79
C ALA A 72 -5.41 -12.67 5.93
N ASP A 73 -5.18 -13.20 7.14
CA ASP A 73 -4.07 -14.12 7.44
C ASP A 73 -2.69 -13.53 7.07
N LEU A 74 -2.55 -12.21 7.28
CA LEU A 74 -1.34 -11.45 7.06
C LEU A 74 -0.74 -11.03 8.41
N ASP A 75 0.58 -11.10 8.54
CA ASP A 75 1.30 -10.63 9.73
C ASP A 75 0.97 -9.15 10.01
N PRO A 76 0.37 -8.81 11.17
CA PRO A 76 0.05 -7.44 11.53
C PRO A 76 1.28 -6.51 11.57
N GLU A 77 2.45 -7.01 11.95
CA GLU A 77 3.67 -6.21 11.98
C GLU A 77 4.13 -5.86 10.56
N PHE A 78 4.01 -6.81 9.63
CA PHE A 78 4.24 -6.55 8.21
C PHE A 78 3.24 -5.53 7.65
N ALA A 79 1.95 -5.66 7.95
CA ALA A 79 0.94 -4.71 7.50
C ALA A 79 1.23 -3.29 8.00
N LYS A 80 1.61 -3.15 9.27
CA LYS A 80 2.01 -1.88 9.87
C LYS A 80 3.27 -1.30 9.22
N ALA A 81 4.30 -2.10 8.99
CA ALA A 81 5.50 -1.68 8.29
C ALA A 81 5.19 -1.19 6.88
N PHE A 82 4.33 -1.90 6.15
CA PHE A 82 3.88 -1.50 4.83
C PHE A 82 3.12 -0.17 4.85
N LEU A 83 2.19 0.03 5.79
CA LEU A 83 1.49 1.31 5.92
C LEU A 83 2.45 2.47 6.24
N ASN A 84 3.39 2.24 7.16
CA ASN A 84 4.39 3.25 7.51
C ASN A 84 5.23 3.64 6.29
N PHE A 85 5.66 2.66 5.50
CA PHE A 85 6.36 2.92 4.23
C PHE A 85 5.52 3.79 3.28
N ILE A 86 4.24 3.46 3.08
CA ILE A 86 3.36 4.26 2.21
C ILE A 86 3.17 5.69 2.76
N ILE A 87 3.00 5.87 4.08
CA ILE A 87 2.86 7.19 4.69
C ILE A 87 4.14 8.02 4.48
N GLN A 88 5.31 7.43 4.70
CA GLN A 88 6.59 8.09 4.48
C GLN A 88 6.76 8.55 3.04
N GLU A 89 6.41 7.70 2.07
CA GLU A 89 6.48 8.06 0.65
C GLU A 89 5.54 9.22 0.30
N VAL A 90 4.34 9.25 0.89
CA VAL A 90 3.41 10.37 0.74
C VAL A 90 3.99 11.67 1.31
N ILE A 91 4.65 11.64 2.47
CA ILE A 91 5.25 12.84 3.09
C ILE A 91 6.38 13.36 2.20
N HIS A 92 7.30 12.49 1.78
CA HIS A 92 8.40 12.84 0.87
C HIS A 92 7.92 13.48 -0.43
N HIS A 93 6.84 12.95 -1.01
CA HIS A 93 6.21 13.55 -2.19
C HIS A 93 5.63 14.94 -1.89
N HIS A 94 5.02 15.19 -0.73
CA HIS A 94 4.51 16.52 -0.41
C HIS A 94 5.64 17.54 -0.24
N GLU A 95 6.73 17.18 0.45
CA GLU A 95 7.89 18.06 0.67
C GLU A 95 8.52 18.50 -0.67
N LYS A 96 8.78 17.57 -1.58
CA LYS A 96 9.33 17.88 -2.92
C LYS A 96 8.44 18.80 -3.76
N HIS A 97 7.12 18.63 -3.66
CA HIS A 97 6.16 19.46 -4.38
C HIS A 97 6.03 20.87 -3.77
N GLN A 98 6.32 21.04 -2.48
CA GLN A 98 6.43 22.37 -1.87
C GLN A 98 7.73 23.09 -2.28
N GLU A 99 8.85 22.36 -2.44
CA GLU A 99 10.13 22.93 -2.89
C GLU A 99 10.13 23.35 -4.38
N SER A 100 9.40 22.62 -5.23
CA SER A 100 9.36 22.90 -6.68
C SER A 100 8.32 23.95 -7.08
N GLY A 101 7.58 24.50 -6.11
CA GLY A 101 6.53 25.51 -6.29
C GLY A 101 6.89 26.90 -5.79
N ALA A 102 8.15 27.14 -5.41
CA ALA A 102 8.67 28.43 -4.95
C ALA A 102 9.53 29.12 -6.03
#